data_AF-A0A8S4D141-F1
#
_entry.id   AF-A0A8S4D141-F1
#
_cell.length_a   1.000
_cell.length_b   1.000
_cell.length_c   1.000
_cell.angle_alpha   90.00
_cell.angle_beta   90.00
_cell.angle_gamma   90.00
#
_symmetry.space_group_name_H-M   'P 1'
#
loop_
_entity.id
_entity.type
_entity.pdbx_description
1 polymer ?
#
loop_
_entity_poly.entity_id
_entity_poly.type
_entity_poly.pdbx_seq_one_letter_code
_entity_poly.pdbx_strand_id
1 'polypeptide(L)'
;MSRYFCSVNVPLREIPSTGVEAWYKLEARSQRSSVQGRIRLRLWLSAREAGRHDDDNWQQVRQHERLFGVLLSHEVETAASLQPGDAEGHSGFEGELCGAAQTLLHQHAVQGDLSELQAAIARFAAACRLNSEAPLDPKYMYKLLTELERSWYACEALCGGGDGAGTSRDEERWLADCFSDFLERALHQLRLHRDLYPVLHHLSLNK
;
A
#
# COMPACT_ATOMS: atom_id res chain seq x y z
N MET A 1 -16.51 23.50 39.70
CA MET A 1 -17.53 22.43 39.55
C MET A 1 -17.85 22.30 38.07
N SER A 2 -17.24 21.35 37.36
CA SER A 2 -17.45 21.22 35.90
C SER A 2 -18.79 20.52 35.65
N ARG A 3 -19.76 21.23 35.06
CA ARG A 3 -21.07 20.68 34.70
C ARG A 3 -20.96 19.99 33.34
N TYR A 4 -21.13 18.68 33.32
CA TYR A 4 -21.21 17.88 32.09
C TYR A 4 -22.69 17.81 31.65
N PHE A 5 -23.01 18.29 30.44
CA PHE A 5 -24.39 18.53 30.02
C PHE A 5 -25.00 17.42 29.13
N CYS A 6 -24.21 16.68 28.36
CA CYS A 6 -24.70 15.69 27.39
C CYS A 6 -23.60 14.68 27.01
N SER A 7 -23.98 13.53 26.41
CA SER A 7 -23.05 12.56 25.83
C SER A 7 -23.50 12.08 24.46
N VAL A 8 -22.55 11.50 23.71
CA VAL A 8 -22.79 10.74 22.48
C VAL A 8 -22.06 9.41 22.63
N ASN A 9 -22.72 8.31 22.29
CA ASN A 9 -22.13 6.99 22.25
C ASN A 9 -21.93 6.58 20.78
N VAL A 10 -20.68 6.42 20.34
CA VAL A 10 -20.34 5.96 18.99
C VAL A 10 -19.65 4.61 19.10
N PRO A 11 -20.27 3.50 18.63
CA PRO A 11 -19.62 2.20 18.62
C PRO A 11 -18.39 2.21 17.71
N LEU A 12 -17.22 1.85 18.23
CA LEU A 12 -15.98 1.86 17.44
C LEU A 12 -16.05 0.97 16.19
N ARG A 13 -16.80 -0.13 16.27
CA ARG A 13 -17.06 -1.05 15.14
C ARG A 13 -17.80 -0.42 13.95
N GLU A 14 -18.43 0.73 14.16
CA GLU A 14 -19.18 1.46 13.13
C GLU A 14 -18.33 2.52 12.42
N ILE A 15 -17.08 2.72 12.87
CA ILE A 15 -16.16 3.69 12.28
C ILE A 15 -15.34 2.96 11.20
N PRO A 16 -15.53 3.27 9.90
CA PRO A 16 -14.72 2.69 8.84
C PRO A 16 -13.28 3.23 8.90
N SER A 17 -12.34 2.53 8.26
CA SER A 17 -10.92 2.94 8.22
C SER A 17 -10.75 4.36 7.67
N THR A 18 -11.52 4.74 6.65
CA THR A 18 -11.52 6.08 6.02
C THR A 18 -12.08 7.19 6.92
N GLY A 19 -12.55 6.85 8.12
CA GLY A 19 -13.24 7.76 9.01
C GLY A 19 -14.69 8.04 8.59
N VAL A 20 -15.41 8.71 9.48
CA VAL A 20 -16.82 9.07 9.33
C VAL A 20 -17.03 10.52 9.72
N GLU A 21 -17.85 11.22 8.93
CA GLU A 21 -18.37 12.53 9.28
C GLU A 21 -19.90 12.48 9.32
N ALA A 22 -20.48 12.67 10.51
CA ALA A 22 -21.92 12.52 10.69
C ALA A 22 -22.47 13.43 11.79
N TRP A 23 -23.78 13.65 11.74
CA TRP A 23 -24.53 14.31 12.81
C TRP A 23 -24.98 13.28 13.85
N TYR A 24 -24.54 13.45 15.09
CA TYR A 24 -24.88 12.60 16.22
C TYR A 24 -25.89 13.28 17.13
N LYS A 25 -26.93 12.56 17.54
CA LYS A 25 -27.93 13.06 18.47
C LYS A 25 -27.35 13.07 19.88
N LEU A 26 -27.52 14.18 20.59
CA LEU A 26 -27.08 14.29 21.98
C LEU A 26 -28.04 13.51 22.90
N GLU A 27 -27.47 12.72 23.80
CA GLU A 27 -28.20 11.97 24.81
C GLU A 27 -28.09 12.65 26.18
N ALA A 28 -29.21 12.66 26.91
CA ALA A 28 -29.25 13.12 28.29
C ALA A 28 -28.64 12.03 29.19
N ARG A 29 -27.69 12.41 30.06
CA ARG A 29 -27.08 11.46 31.01
C ARG A 29 -27.89 11.24 32.29
N SER A 30 -28.92 12.05 32.55
CA SER A 30 -29.76 11.94 33.75
C SER A 30 -31.18 12.44 33.48
N GLN A 31 -32.17 11.97 34.26
CA GLN A 31 -33.57 12.42 34.17
C GLN A 31 -33.75 13.93 34.37
N ARG A 32 -32.78 14.62 34.98
CA ARG A 32 -32.82 16.06 35.24
C ARG A 32 -32.18 16.90 34.12
N SER A 33 -31.66 16.26 33.07
CA SER A 33 -30.99 16.92 31.94
C SER A 33 -31.93 17.01 30.74
N SER A 34 -32.44 18.21 30.43
CA SER A 34 -33.16 18.46 29.17
C SER A 34 -32.15 18.74 28.05
N VAL A 35 -31.75 17.70 27.33
CA VAL A 35 -30.80 17.83 26.20
C VAL A 35 -31.56 17.72 24.89
N GLN A 36 -31.42 18.75 24.06
CA GLN A 36 -31.89 18.78 22.68
C GLN A 36 -30.74 19.27 21.79
N GLY A 37 -30.62 18.69 20.59
CA GLY A 37 -29.62 19.08 19.61
C GLY A 37 -28.90 17.90 18.98
N ARG A 38 -28.08 18.22 17.98
CA ARG A 38 -27.17 17.30 17.31
C ARG A 38 -25.79 17.95 17.25
N ILE A 39 -24.75 17.14 17.28
CA ILE A 39 -23.37 17.57 17.09
C ILE A 39 -22.82 16.94 15.82
N ARG A 40 -22.10 17.71 15.00
CA ARG A 40 -21.39 17.18 13.83
C ARG A 40 -20.00 16.76 14.30
N LEU A 41 -19.68 15.48 14.16
CA LEU A 41 -18.36 14.94 14.51
C LEU A 41 -17.72 14.35 13.26
N ARG A 42 -16.43 14.60 13.10
CA ARG A 42 -15.55 13.90 12.16
C ARG A 42 -14.61 13.02 12.99
N LEU A 43 -14.69 11.72 12.78
CA LEU A 43 -13.97 10.69 13.54
C LEU A 43 -13.16 9.84 12.57
N TRP A 44 -11.93 9.49 12.93
CA TRP A 44 -11.11 8.52 12.21
C TRP A 44 -10.23 7.78 13.21
N LEU A 45 -9.79 6.58 12.82
CA LEU A 45 -8.88 5.77 13.63
C LEU A 45 -7.49 5.87 13.02
N SER A 46 -6.49 6.18 13.84
CA SER A 46 -5.09 6.18 13.43
C SER A 46 -4.31 5.25 14.33
N ALA A 47 -3.35 4.54 13.73
CA ALA A 47 -2.37 3.74 14.44
C ALA A 47 -1.11 4.55 14.81
N ARG A 48 -1.03 5.85 14.44
CA ARG A 48 0.05 6.74 14.91
C ARG A 48 -0.14 7.05 16.39
N GLU A 49 0.95 6.92 17.16
CA GLU A 49 0.99 7.44 18.51
C GLU A 49 0.88 8.98 18.46
N ALA A 50 -0.08 9.54 19.19
CA ALA A 50 -0.28 10.99 19.22
C ALA A 50 0.95 11.67 19.84
N GLY A 51 1.69 12.44 19.02
CA GLY A 51 2.80 13.29 19.47
C GLY A 51 4.19 12.93 18.94
N ARG A 52 4.34 12.00 17.99
CA ARG A 52 5.64 11.65 17.38
C ARG A 52 5.84 12.18 15.95
N HIS A 53 7.10 12.53 15.71
CA HIS A 53 7.74 13.25 14.59
C HIS A 53 7.78 12.45 13.27
N ASP A 54 8.27 13.09 12.19
CA ASP A 54 8.43 12.54 10.83
C ASP A 54 9.19 11.19 10.76
N ASP A 55 10.01 10.87 11.76
CA ASP A 55 10.68 9.57 11.88
C ASP A 55 9.69 8.39 11.98
N ASP A 56 8.52 8.63 12.57
CA ASP A 56 7.44 7.64 12.62
C ASP A 56 6.84 7.43 11.24
N ASN A 57 6.75 8.47 10.40
CA ASN A 57 6.18 8.35 9.06
C ASN A 57 7.03 7.45 8.17
N TRP A 58 8.35 7.66 8.15
CA TRP A 58 9.26 6.79 7.40
C TRP A 58 9.20 5.34 7.88
N GLN A 59 9.10 5.12 9.20
CA GLN A 59 8.90 3.78 9.75
C GLN A 59 7.59 3.15 9.29
N GLN A 60 6.50 3.93 9.21
CA GLN A 60 5.21 3.46 8.70
C GLN A 60 5.29 3.04 7.23
N VAL A 61 5.98 3.80 6.38
CA VAL A 61 6.23 3.43 4.97
C VAL A 61 7.01 2.12 4.88
N ARG A 62 8.06 1.95 5.70
CA ARG A 62 8.86 0.72 5.75
C ARG A 62 8.08 -0.48 6.30
N GLN A 63 7.16 -0.27 7.25
CA GLN A 63 6.27 -1.32 7.75
C GLN A 63 5.23 -1.73 6.71
N HIS A 64 4.65 -0.76 5.99
CA HIS A 64 3.70 -1.02 4.91
C HIS A 64 4.34 -1.83 3.78
N GLU A 65 5.57 -1.47 3.43
CA GLU A 65 6.38 -2.22 2.49
C GLU A 65 6.67 -3.65 3.00
N ARG A 66 7.08 -3.77 4.27
CA ARG A 66 7.09 -4.97 5.13
C ARG A 66 5.93 -5.93 4.82
N LEU A 67 4.75 -5.42 5.11
CA LEU A 67 3.48 -6.11 5.03
C LEU A 67 3.16 -6.53 3.60
N PHE A 68 3.36 -5.62 2.63
CA PHE A 68 3.12 -5.93 1.23
C PHE A 68 4.02 -7.05 0.73
N GLY A 69 5.32 -7.03 1.07
CA GLY A 69 6.26 -8.09 0.70
C GLY A 69 5.81 -9.46 1.19
N VAL A 70 5.44 -9.58 2.46
CA VAL A 70 4.96 -10.86 3.03
C VAL A 70 3.69 -11.37 2.31
N LEU A 71 2.74 -10.47 2.05
CA LEU A 71 1.50 -10.83 1.35
C LEU A 71 1.78 -11.25 -0.10
N LEU A 72 2.65 -10.53 -0.80
CA LEU A 72 3.03 -10.85 -2.17
C LEU A 72 3.78 -12.18 -2.26
N SER A 73 4.76 -12.42 -1.38
CA SER A 73 5.48 -13.70 -1.31
C SER A 73 4.52 -14.87 -1.10
N HIS A 74 3.58 -14.74 -0.15
CA HIS A 74 2.58 -15.76 0.11
C HIS A 74 1.74 -16.08 -1.14
N GLU A 75 1.28 -15.06 -1.88
CA GLU A 75 0.47 -15.27 -3.09
C GLU A 75 1.28 -15.93 -4.22
N VAL A 76 2.54 -15.52 -4.40
CA VAL A 76 3.45 -16.10 -5.39
C VAL A 76 3.76 -17.56 -5.07
N GLU A 77 4.05 -17.88 -3.81
CA GLU A 77 4.29 -19.24 -3.33
C GLU A 77 3.03 -20.12 -3.46
N THR A 78 1.87 -19.56 -3.11
CA THR A 78 0.59 -20.26 -3.23
C THR A 78 0.27 -20.56 -4.69
N ALA A 79 0.46 -19.60 -5.60
CA ALA A 79 0.26 -19.78 -7.03
C ALA A 79 1.21 -20.84 -7.62
N ALA A 80 2.48 -20.85 -7.20
CA ALA A 80 3.44 -21.87 -7.60
C ALA A 80 3.05 -23.27 -7.10
N SER A 81 2.49 -23.38 -5.89
CA SER A 81 2.06 -24.66 -5.33
C SER A 81 0.84 -25.28 -6.03
N LEU A 82 -0.03 -24.45 -6.62
CA LEU A 82 -1.25 -24.87 -7.31
C LEU A 82 -1.01 -25.29 -8.77
N GLN A 83 0.10 -24.89 -9.38
CA GLN A 83 0.51 -25.29 -10.73
C GLN A 83 1.88 -26.03 -10.74
N PRO A 84 1.98 -27.23 -10.14
CA PRO A 84 3.23 -27.99 -10.10
C PRO A 84 3.62 -28.65 -11.43
N GLY A 85 2.85 -28.45 -12.51
CA GLY A 85 3.01 -29.13 -13.80
C GLY A 85 3.72 -28.31 -14.89
N ASP A 86 3.78 -26.98 -14.77
CA ASP A 86 4.42 -26.11 -15.75
C ASP A 86 5.88 -25.88 -15.34
N ALA A 87 6.76 -26.77 -15.78
CA ALA A 87 8.18 -26.81 -15.44
C ALA A 87 9.02 -25.64 -16.00
N GLU A 88 8.38 -24.53 -16.38
CA GLU A 88 9.00 -23.42 -17.10
C GLU A 88 8.67 -22.07 -16.43
N GLY A 89 9.17 -21.89 -15.21
CA GLY A 89 9.73 -20.61 -14.72
C GLY A 89 8.80 -19.43 -14.44
N HIS A 90 7.47 -19.54 -14.57
CA HIS A 90 6.55 -18.44 -14.31
C HIS A 90 5.65 -18.77 -13.12
N SER A 91 5.64 -17.91 -12.09
CA SER A 91 4.66 -18.00 -11.02
C SER A 91 3.27 -17.75 -11.62
N GLY A 92 2.30 -18.64 -11.39
CA GLY A 92 0.91 -18.50 -11.87
C GLY A 92 0.14 -17.32 -11.25
N PHE A 93 0.84 -16.36 -10.65
CA PHE A 93 0.30 -15.19 -10.01
C PHE A 93 0.08 -14.09 -11.06
N GLU A 94 -1.18 -13.80 -11.38
CA GLU A 94 -1.58 -12.82 -12.40
C GLU A 94 -1.43 -11.34 -11.96
N GLY A 95 -0.83 -11.09 -10.80
CA GLY A 95 -0.57 -9.73 -10.34
C GLY A 95 -1.68 -9.10 -9.49
N GLU A 96 -2.54 -9.91 -8.87
CA GLU A 96 -3.58 -9.44 -7.95
C GLU A 96 -3.56 -10.21 -6.63
N LEU A 97 -3.33 -9.47 -5.54
CA LEU A 97 -3.46 -10.00 -4.19
C LEU A 97 -4.93 -10.32 -3.89
N CYS A 98 -5.20 -11.30 -3.01
CA CYS A 98 -6.56 -11.58 -2.57
C CYS A 98 -7.24 -10.36 -1.92
N GLY A 99 -8.56 -10.31 -1.96
CA GLY A 99 -9.33 -9.16 -1.42
C GLY A 99 -9.09 -8.91 0.08
N ALA A 100 -8.78 -9.96 0.85
CA ALA A 100 -8.40 -9.81 2.25
C ALA A 100 -7.06 -9.09 2.42
N ALA A 101 -6.04 -9.45 1.63
CA ALA A 101 -4.74 -8.79 1.60
C ALA A 101 -4.86 -7.32 1.16
N GLN A 102 -5.65 -7.06 0.11
CA GLN A 102 -5.94 -5.69 -0.35
C GLN A 102 -6.60 -4.85 0.76
N THR A 103 -7.56 -5.43 1.49
CA THR A 103 -8.25 -4.77 2.61
C THR A 103 -7.27 -4.44 3.74
N LEU A 104 -6.40 -5.39 4.11
CA LEU A 104 -5.39 -5.18 5.16
C LEU A 104 -4.42 -4.06 4.79
N LEU A 105 -3.93 -4.05 3.55
CA LEU A 105 -3.03 -3.02 3.04
C LEU A 105 -3.71 -1.65 3.03
N HIS A 106 -4.95 -1.58 2.54
CA HIS A 106 -5.72 -0.35 2.56
C HIS A 106 -5.91 0.20 3.98
N GLN A 107 -6.30 -0.66 4.93
CA GLN A 107 -6.46 -0.26 6.32
C GLN A 107 -5.15 0.22 6.93
N HIS A 108 -4.05 -0.49 6.69
CA HIS A 108 -2.73 -0.08 7.17
C HIS A 108 -2.30 1.27 6.61
N ALA A 109 -2.50 1.52 5.31
CA ALA A 109 -2.17 2.80 4.69
C ALA A 109 -2.98 3.95 5.30
N VAL A 110 -4.30 3.78 5.42
CA VAL A 110 -5.19 4.82 5.96
C VAL A 110 -4.90 5.09 7.45
N GLN A 111 -4.69 4.06 8.25
CA GLN A 111 -4.42 4.22 9.69
C GLN A 111 -3.02 4.78 9.96
N GLY A 112 -2.06 4.48 9.09
CA GLY A 112 -0.69 5.00 9.12
C GLY A 112 -0.55 6.41 8.54
N ASP A 113 -1.62 6.96 7.94
CA ASP A 113 -1.61 8.26 7.25
C ASP A 113 -0.61 8.31 6.07
N LEU A 114 -0.50 7.20 5.33
CA LEU A 114 0.36 7.11 4.14
C LEU A 114 -0.30 7.82 2.96
N SER A 115 0.50 8.60 2.22
CA SER A 115 0.08 9.12 0.92
C SER A 115 -0.04 8.00 -0.12
N GLU A 116 -0.83 8.23 -1.17
CA GLU A 116 -0.95 7.27 -2.28
C GLU A 116 0.40 6.99 -2.95
N LEU A 117 1.24 8.03 -3.05
CA LEU A 117 2.60 7.93 -3.57
C LEU A 117 3.49 7.08 -2.66
N GLN A 118 3.48 7.31 -1.34
CA GLN A 118 4.22 6.49 -0.38
C GLN A 118 3.82 5.01 -0.44
N ALA A 119 2.51 4.74 -0.53
CA ALA A 119 2.00 3.38 -0.70
C ALA A 119 2.46 2.77 -2.03
N ALA A 120 2.49 3.54 -3.12
CA ALA A 120 2.98 3.06 -4.43
C ALA A 120 4.49 2.76 -4.41
N ILE A 121 5.30 3.64 -3.81
CA ILE A 121 6.75 3.44 -3.62
C ILE A 121 7.00 2.16 -2.82
N ALA A 122 6.29 2.00 -1.69
CA ALA A 122 6.39 0.80 -0.85
C ALA A 122 6.06 -0.48 -1.63
N ARG A 123 4.95 -0.49 -2.39
CA ARG A 123 4.56 -1.65 -3.21
C ARG A 123 5.61 -1.99 -4.26
N PHE A 124 6.13 -1.00 -4.97
CA PHE A 124 7.17 -1.20 -5.96
C PHE A 124 8.47 -1.72 -5.34
N ALA A 125 8.91 -1.12 -4.23
CA ALA A 125 10.13 -1.52 -3.54
C ALA A 125 10.05 -2.96 -3.01
N ALA A 126 8.92 -3.37 -2.45
CA ALA A 126 8.69 -4.75 -2.03
C ALA A 126 8.77 -5.72 -3.21
N ALA A 127 8.15 -5.37 -4.34
CA ALA A 127 8.20 -6.17 -5.55
C ALA A 127 9.61 -6.27 -6.13
N CYS A 128 10.40 -5.18 -6.13
CA CYS A 128 11.80 -5.22 -6.54
C CYS A 128 12.63 -6.20 -5.71
N ARG A 129 12.43 -6.22 -4.38
CA ARG A 129 13.13 -7.15 -3.50
C ARG A 129 12.71 -8.59 -3.73
N LEU A 130 11.41 -8.86 -3.88
CA LEU A 130 10.98 -10.21 -4.21
C LEU A 130 11.52 -10.65 -5.58
N ASN A 131 11.53 -9.75 -6.57
CA ASN A 131 12.03 -10.01 -7.92
C ASN A 131 13.54 -10.31 -7.99
N SER A 132 14.33 -9.82 -7.01
CA SER A 132 15.76 -10.15 -6.92
C SER A 132 15.99 -11.57 -6.41
N GLU A 133 15.11 -12.06 -5.54
CA GLU A 133 15.12 -13.43 -5.01
C GLU A 133 14.52 -14.43 -6.00
N ALA A 134 13.31 -14.16 -6.49
CA ALA A 134 12.55 -14.98 -7.42
C ALA A 134 11.93 -14.10 -8.52
N PRO A 135 12.17 -14.40 -9.81
CA PRO A 135 11.69 -13.55 -10.90
C PRO A 135 10.15 -13.46 -10.88
N LEU A 136 9.65 -12.23 -10.83
CA LEU A 136 8.22 -11.93 -10.99
C LEU A 136 7.88 -11.75 -12.47
N ASP A 137 6.60 -11.89 -12.82
CA ASP A 137 6.12 -11.61 -14.18
C ASP A 137 6.47 -10.15 -14.57
N PRO A 138 7.21 -9.93 -15.68
CA PRO A 138 7.50 -8.60 -16.19
C PRO A 138 6.25 -7.71 -16.39
N LYS A 139 5.09 -8.29 -16.73
CA LYS A 139 3.82 -7.55 -16.86
C LYS A 139 3.38 -6.97 -15.51
N TYR A 140 3.54 -7.72 -14.43
CA TYR A 140 3.21 -7.26 -13.08
C TYR A 140 4.15 -6.13 -12.63
N MET A 141 5.46 -6.28 -12.86
CA MET A 141 6.42 -5.20 -12.58
C MET A 141 6.11 -3.93 -13.36
N TYR A 142 5.74 -4.04 -14.65
CA TYR A 142 5.33 -2.91 -15.46
C TYR A 142 4.04 -2.24 -14.96
N LYS A 143 3.05 -3.02 -14.51
CA LYS A 143 1.82 -2.51 -13.88
C LYS A 143 2.16 -1.66 -12.65
N LEU A 144 2.99 -2.17 -11.74
CA LEU A 144 3.41 -1.44 -10.54
C LEU A 144 4.16 -0.15 -10.89
N LEU A 145 5.05 -0.18 -11.88
CA LEU A 145 5.76 1.01 -12.35
C LEU A 145 4.80 2.08 -12.90
N THR A 146 3.80 1.65 -13.67
CA THR A 146 2.78 2.55 -14.23
C THR A 146 1.91 3.17 -13.13
N GLU A 147 1.55 2.39 -12.10
CA GLU A 147 0.83 2.89 -10.94
C GLU A 147 1.66 3.89 -10.12
N LEU A 148 2.95 3.61 -9.94
CA LEU A 148 3.89 4.52 -9.29
C LEU A 148 3.99 5.84 -10.06
N GLU A 149 4.23 5.79 -11.37
CA GLU A 149 4.31 6.98 -12.23
C GLU A 149 3.03 7.84 -12.13
N ARG A 150 1.85 7.21 -12.18
CA ARG A 150 0.57 7.93 -12.02
C ARG A 150 0.46 8.61 -10.66
N SER A 151 0.84 7.91 -9.58
CA SER A 151 0.81 8.48 -8.22
C SER A 151 1.80 9.63 -8.05
N TRP A 152 2.95 9.55 -8.73
CA TRP A 152 3.96 10.59 -8.75
C TRP A 152 3.42 11.88 -9.37
N TYR A 153 2.87 11.78 -10.58
CA TYR A 153 2.27 12.94 -11.25
C TYR A 153 1.08 13.53 -10.51
N ALA A 154 0.24 12.68 -9.89
CA ALA A 154 -0.86 13.15 -9.06
C ALA A 154 -0.36 13.97 -7.86
N CYS A 155 0.73 13.52 -7.22
CA CYS A 155 1.36 14.25 -6.12
C CYS A 155 1.96 15.58 -6.57
N GLU A 156 2.72 15.59 -7.67
CA GLU A 156 3.31 16.83 -8.22
C GLU A 156 2.24 17.87 -8.59
N ALA A 157 1.12 17.43 -9.17
CA ALA A 157 0.00 18.30 -9.51
C ALA A 157 -0.65 18.94 -8.27
N LEU A 158 -0.70 18.22 -7.14
CA LEU A 158 -1.23 18.73 -5.87
C LEU A 158 -0.25 19.66 -5.14
N CYS A 159 1.05 19.37 -5.22
CA CYS A 159 2.11 20.09 -4.51
C CYS A 159 2.65 21.33 -5.26
N GLY A 160 2.18 21.59 -6.49
CA GLY A 160 2.45 22.85 -7.20
C GLY A 160 3.87 22.99 -7.77
N GLY A 161 4.53 21.88 -8.11
CA GLY A 161 5.82 21.89 -8.82
C GLY A 161 7.01 22.46 -8.02
N GLY A 162 6.88 22.62 -6.71
CA GLY A 162 7.98 22.99 -5.82
C GLY A 162 8.93 21.81 -5.57
N ASP A 163 10.17 22.15 -5.19
CA ASP A 163 11.26 21.20 -4.91
C ASP A 163 10.88 20.28 -3.73
N GLY A 164 10.36 19.08 -4.04
CA GLY A 164 9.88 18.07 -3.09
C GLY A 164 8.48 17.58 -3.44
N ALA A 165 8.39 16.53 -4.25
CA ALA A 165 7.14 15.91 -4.71
C ALA A 165 6.41 15.17 -3.58
N GLY A 166 5.99 15.84 -2.50
CA GLY A 166 5.29 15.23 -1.36
C GLY A 166 6.01 14.06 -0.68
N THR A 167 7.26 13.77 -1.08
CA THR A 167 8.12 12.70 -0.61
C THR A 167 9.33 13.24 0.12
N SER A 168 9.80 12.50 1.12
CA SER A 168 11.07 12.78 1.79
C SER A 168 12.25 12.47 0.86
N ARG A 169 13.38 13.17 1.06
CA ARG A 169 14.66 12.81 0.40
C ARG A 169 15.09 11.37 0.66
N ASP A 170 14.73 10.82 1.83
CA ASP A 170 15.02 9.43 2.17
C ASP A 170 14.16 8.45 1.34
N GLU A 171 12.91 8.82 1.04
CA GLU A 171 12.01 8.04 0.18
C GLU A 171 12.51 8.06 -1.27
N GLU A 172 12.92 9.23 -1.77
CA GLU A 172 13.49 9.40 -3.11
C GLU A 172 14.77 8.59 -3.29
N ARG A 173 15.69 8.69 -2.32
CA ARG A 173 16.94 7.92 -2.33
C ARG A 173 16.67 6.43 -2.33
N TRP A 174 15.76 5.98 -1.45
CA TRP A 174 15.38 4.58 -1.39
C TRP A 174 14.72 4.09 -2.68
N LEU A 175 13.88 4.89 -3.30
CA LEU A 175 13.28 4.56 -4.59
C LEU A 175 14.36 4.46 -5.70
N ALA A 176 15.33 5.36 -5.71
CA ALA A 176 16.46 5.32 -6.64
C ALA A 176 17.30 4.04 -6.49
N ASP A 177 17.53 3.59 -5.24
CA ASP A 177 18.18 2.32 -4.96
C ASP A 177 17.34 1.15 -5.52
N CYS A 178 16.02 1.15 -5.31
CA CYS A 178 15.13 0.12 -5.84
C CYS A 178 15.12 0.08 -7.39
N PHE A 179 15.20 1.23 -8.06
CA PHE A 179 15.35 1.26 -9.52
C PHE A 179 16.67 0.67 -9.99
N SER A 180 17.75 0.96 -9.27
CA SER A 180 19.07 0.42 -9.59
C SER A 180 19.09 -1.11 -9.48
N ASP A 181 18.55 -1.65 -8.39
CA ASP A 181 18.42 -3.10 -8.17
C ASP A 181 17.55 -3.77 -9.25
N PHE A 182 16.41 -3.13 -9.59
CA PHE A 182 15.52 -3.62 -10.64
C PHE A 182 16.21 -3.65 -12.02
N LEU A 183 16.89 -2.56 -12.38
CA LEU A 183 17.61 -2.45 -13.65
C LEU A 183 18.74 -3.45 -13.75
N GLU A 184 19.52 -3.64 -12.69
CA GLU A 184 20.60 -4.63 -12.66
C GLU A 184 20.04 -6.04 -12.92
N ARG A 185 18.95 -6.40 -12.23
CA ARG A 185 18.28 -7.69 -12.44
C ARG A 185 17.71 -7.85 -13.84
N ALA A 186 17.01 -6.83 -14.35
CA ALA A 186 16.43 -6.86 -15.69
C ALA A 186 17.50 -6.97 -16.78
N LEU A 187 18.59 -6.21 -16.67
CA LEU A 187 19.73 -6.29 -17.59
C LEU A 187 20.43 -7.65 -17.52
N HIS A 188 20.54 -8.23 -16.32
CA HIS A 188 21.06 -9.59 -16.15
C HIS A 188 20.19 -10.63 -16.88
N GLN A 189 18.87 -10.57 -16.71
CA GLN A 189 17.93 -11.45 -17.43
C GLN A 189 17.99 -11.25 -18.95
N LEU A 190 18.13 -10.01 -19.42
CA LEU A 190 18.29 -9.71 -20.85
C LEU A 190 19.60 -10.27 -21.42
N ARG A 191 20.70 -10.28 -20.65
CA ARG A 191 21.95 -10.93 -21.08
C ARG A 191 21.78 -12.44 -21.24
N LEU A 192 20.98 -13.05 -20.37
CA LEU A 192 20.66 -14.47 -20.39
C LEU A 192 19.43 -14.80 -21.25
N HIS A 193 18.90 -13.87 -22.05
CA HIS A 193 17.62 -14.08 -22.74
C HIS A 193 17.62 -15.29 -23.67
N ARG A 194 18.77 -15.69 -24.24
CA ARG A 194 18.86 -16.86 -25.12
C ARG A 194 18.76 -18.18 -24.36
N ASP A 195 19.18 -18.17 -23.09
CA ASP A 195 19.15 -19.32 -22.20
C ASP A 195 17.80 -19.41 -21.48
N LEU A 196 17.22 -18.26 -21.13
CA LEU A 196 15.91 -18.16 -20.46
C LEU A 196 14.73 -18.27 -21.43
N TYR A 197 14.89 -17.77 -22.66
CA TYR A 197 13.85 -17.79 -23.71
C TYR A 197 14.44 -18.36 -25.01
N PRO A 198 14.73 -19.67 -25.08
CA PRO A 198 15.26 -20.30 -26.28
C PRO A 198 14.29 -20.16 -27.46
N VAL A 199 14.82 -20.29 -28.69
CA VAL A 199 14.12 -20.01 -29.97
C VAL A 199 12.83 -20.84 -30.17
N LEU A 200 12.64 -21.90 -29.38
CA LEU A 200 11.45 -22.75 -29.36
C LEU A 200 10.67 -22.67 -28.03
N HIS A 201 10.74 -21.53 -27.34
CA HIS A 201 9.87 -21.25 -26.20
C HIS A 201 8.44 -21.13 -26.73
N HIS A 202 7.68 -22.22 -26.55
CA HIS A 202 6.37 -22.47 -27.14
C HIS A 202 5.32 -21.44 -26.69
N LEU A 203 5.53 -20.79 -25.54
CA LEU A 203 4.70 -19.70 -25.04
C LEU A 203 5.02 -18.34 -25.69
N SER A 204 6.22 -18.14 -26.25
CA SER A 204 6.58 -16.92 -26.98
C SER A 204 6.06 -16.91 -28.42
N LEU A 205 5.74 -18.10 -28.94
CA LEU A 205 5.19 -18.33 -30.28
C LEU A 205 3.66 -18.28 -30.29
N ASN A 206 3.00 -18.50 -29.15
CA ASN A 206 1.55 -18.40 -29.02
C ASN A 206 1.16 -17.03 -28.45
N LYS A 207 0.92 -16.08 -29.37
CA LYS A 207 0.12 -14.88 -29.11
C LYS A 207 -1.27 -15.06 -29.70
#